data_AF-A0A0P7ZWR9-F1
#
_entry.id   AF-A0A0P7ZWR9-F1
#
_cell.length_a   1.000
_cell.length_b   1.000
_cell.length_c   1.000
_cell.angle_alpha   90.00
_cell.angle_beta   90.00
_cell.angle_gamma   90.00
#
_symmetry.space_group_name_H-M   'P 1'
#
loop_
_entity.id
_entity.type
_entity.pdbx_description
1 polymer ?
#
loop_
_entity_poly.entity_id
_entity_poly.type
_entity_poly.pdbx_seq_one_letter_code
_entity_poly.pdbx_strand_id
1 'polypeptide(L)'
;MKRFISDTRGNVAMIFGLTLIPVMGFAGAALDYSRATAVREELRLFADQTALNVAHAGNPSSAPAILAKAEDELRGKLRENLEDVQMQGRWLDGAHYQVKISADLRSSLLAGVPGMPKTIAAQVITVAHRIPPTYRVLPPDMSMLDPEAGDYNRIYMYCYDPLRAAEPGADPDEFRTQLTAIADNSSTTVYDTELPECGAGEHVSYMLRNVRGARTSPNAWDDPSREVYNYFTDTVLDPNTRVLEHDVQGYRVRHGHTFEKIDMDDVGLIETVHCRDTEECKVETQGGVIPYPGKGRTPEQATASCEDGQYMYFGWEDRPVYPQGHPRHGQWTDADFDDIRLIVSCPEIIATDRTVRLVQ
;
A
#
# COMPACT_ATOMS: atom_id res chain seq x y z
N MET A 1 -16.97 -16.78 78.77
CA MET A 1 -15.94 -16.44 77.77
C MET A 1 -14.67 -17.29 77.85
N LYS A 2 -14.09 -17.61 79.03
CA LYS A 2 -12.86 -18.43 79.12
C LYS A 2 -12.93 -19.84 78.49
N ARG A 3 -14.12 -20.47 78.47
CA ARG A 3 -14.36 -21.80 77.86
C ARG A 3 -14.40 -21.80 76.32
N PHE A 4 -14.62 -20.63 75.69
CA PHE A 4 -14.66 -20.49 74.23
C PHE A 4 -13.25 -20.33 73.63
N ILE A 5 -12.31 -19.81 74.44
CA ILE A 5 -10.92 -19.58 74.03
C ILE A 5 -10.06 -20.84 74.20
N SER A 6 -10.48 -21.80 75.04
CA SER A 6 -9.73 -23.03 75.35
C SER A 6 -10.18 -24.27 74.56
N ASP A 7 -11.11 -24.13 73.61
CA ASP A 7 -11.64 -25.28 72.87
C ASP A 7 -10.82 -25.53 71.60
N THR A 8 -9.95 -26.55 71.65
CA THR A 8 -9.11 -26.98 70.51
C THR A 8 -9.91 -27.54 69.34
N ARG A 9 -11.22 -27.78 69.50
CA ARG A 9 -12.13 -28.15 68.40
C ARG A 9 -12.45 -26.99 67.46
N GLY A 10 -12.15 -25.74 67.85
CA GLY A 10 -12.29 -24.54 67.01
C GLY A 10 -11.25 -24.41 65.89
N ASN A 11 -10.19 -25.22 65.91
CA ASN A 11 -9.11 -25.14 64.92
C ASN A 11 -9.62 -25.47 63.50
N VAL A 12 -10.60 -26.37 63.38
CA VAL A 12 -11.23 -26.72 62.09
C VAL A 12 -11.95 -25.50 61.50
N ALA A 13 -12.67 -24.72 62.32
CA ALA A 13 -13.38 -23.52 61.87
C ALA A 13 -12.39 -22.42 61.43
N MET A 14 -11.28 -22.27 62.13
CA MET A 14 -10.22 -21.31 61.78
C MET A 14 -9.51 -21.70 60.47
N ILE A 15 -9.09 -22.96 60.34
CA ILE A 15 -8.46 -23.48 59.11
C ILE A 15 -9.44 -23.38 57.94
N PHE A 16 -10.70 -23.80 58.13
CA PHE A 16 -11.74 -23.70 57.10
C PHE A 16 -11.96 -22.24 56.67
N GLY A 17 -12.08 -21.30 57.62
CA GLY A 17 -12.25 -19.88 57.29
C GLY A 17 -11.06 -19.31 56.50
N LEU A 18 -9.83 -19.69 56.86
CA LEU A 18 -8.61 -19.27 56.18
C LEU A 18 -8.45 -19.90 54.79
N THR A 19 -8.84 -21.17 54.60
CA THR A 19 -8.74 -21.86 53.29
C THR A 19 -9.90 -21.53 52.36
N LEU A 20 -11.07 -21.13 52.89
CA LEU A 20 -12.22 -20.75 52.08
C LEU A 20 -11.92 -19.53 51.20
N ILE A 21 -11.17 -18.54 51.71
CA ILE A 21 -10.81 -17.32 50.96
C ILE A 21 -10.03 -17.66 49.67
N PRO A 22 -8.89 -18.38 49.70
CA PRO A 22 -8.16 -18.73 48.49
C PRO A 22 -8.96 -19.68 47.58
N VAL A 23 -9.74 -20.62 48.12
CA VAL A 23 -10.58 -21.51 47.30
C VAL A 23 -11.64 -20.73 46.52
N MET A 24 -12.34 -19.79 47.17
CA MET A 24 -13.31 -18.92 46.51
C MET A 24 -12.64 -17.99 45.49
N GLY A 25 -11.44 -17.49 45.80
CA GLY A 25 -10.63 -16.70 44.87
C GLY A 25 -10.27 -17.49 43.59
N PHE A 26 -9.81 -18.73 43.73
CA PHE A 26 -9.50 -19.59 42.59
C PHE A 26 -10.75 -19.98 41.79
N ALA A 27 -11.86 -20.29 42.46
CA ALA A 27 -13.13 -20.56 41.77
C ALA A 27 -13.63 -19.33 40.98
N GLY A 28 -13.53 -18.14 41.56
CA GLY A 28 -13.85 -16.89 40.89
C GLY A 28 -12.96 -16.62 39.68
N ALA A 29 -11.66 -16.85 39.81
CA ALA A 29 -10.71 -16.72 38.72
C ALA A 29 -11.01 -17.69 37.56
N ALA A 30 -11.34 -18.95 37.87
CA ALA A 30 -11.68 -19.95 36.87
C ALA A 30 -12.95 -19.57 36.09
N LEU A 31 -13.97 -19.05 36.77
CA LEU A 31 -15.21 -18.59 36.14
C LEU A 31 -14.99 -17.35 35.26
N ASP A 32 -14.25 -16.35 35.75
CA ASP A 32 -13.92 -15.17 34.96
C ASP A 32 -13.06 -15.52 33.74
N TYR A 33 -12.12 -16.46 33.87
CA TYR A 33 -11.36 -16.97 32.74
C TYR A 33 -12.24 -17.70 31.71
N SER A 34 -13.18 -18.53 32.17
CA SER A 34 -14.14 -19.20 31.29
C SER A 34 -15.04 -18.21 30.55
N ARG A 35 -15.45 -17.12 31.20
CA ARG A 35 -16.20 -16.04 30.55
C ARG A 35 -15.32 -15.27 29.57
N ALA A 36 -14.07 -15.00 29.94
CA ALA A 36 -13.14 -14.27 29.10
C ALA A 36 -12.81 -15.02 27.80
N THR A 37 -12.66 -16.34 27.89
CA THR A 37 -12.49 -17.21 26.70
C THR A 37 -13.73 -17.19 25.80
N ALA A 38 -14.93 -17.29 26.35
CA ALA A 38 -16.16 -17.19 25.57
C ALA A 38 -16.30 -15.84 24.83
N VAL A 39 -16.03 -14.72 25.51
CA VAL A 39 -16.07 -13.39 24.88
C VAL A 39 -14.96 -13.24 23.84
N ARG A 40 -13.76 -13.79 24.06
CA ARG A 40 -12.69 -13.80 23.05
C ARG A 40 -13.11 -14.50 21.76
N GLU A 41 -13.84 -15.61 21.86
CA GLU A 41 -14.39 -16.28 20.67
C GLU A 41 -15.43 -15.40 19.96
N GLU A 42 -16.29 -14.69 20.70
CA GLU A 42 -17.21 -13.73 20.10
C GLU A 42 -16.47 -12.57 19.39
N LEU A 43 -15.42 -12.01 20.00
CA LEU A 43 -14.57 -11.00 19.38
C LEU A 43 -13.95 -11.54 18.08
N ARG A 44 -13.49 -12.80 18.09
CA ARG A 44 -12.94 -13.46 16.90
C ARG A 44 -13.97 -13.57 15.78
N LEU A 45 -15.19 -14.01 16.09
CA LEU A 45 -16.28 -14.09 15.11
C LEU A 45 -16.60 -12.72 14.50
N PHE A 46 -16.58 -11.64 15.29
CA PHE A 46 -16.74 -10.29 14.77
C PHE A 46 -15.59 -9.85 13.88
N ALA A 47 -14.34 -10.13 14.29
CA ALA A 47 -13.16 -9.81 13.48
C ALA A 47 -13.21 -10.54 12.14
N ASP A 48 -13.54 -11.83 12.15
CA ASP A 48 -13.70 -12.69 10.99
C ASP A 48 -14.78 -12.17 10.04
N GLN A 49 -15.98 -11.89 10.55
CA GLN A 49 -17.07 -11.35 9.74
C GLN A 49 -16.70 -9.99 9.13
N THR A 50 -16.05 -9.11 9.90
CA THR A 50 -15.65 -7.78 9.45
C THR A 50 -14.58 -7.87 8.38
N ALA A 51 -13.55 -8.70 8.59
CA ALA A 51 -12.47 -8.90 7.64
C ALA A 51 -13.00 -9.46 6.31
N LEU A 52 -13.91 -10.45 6.37
CA LEU A 52 -14.57 -10.99 5.18
C LEU A 52 -15.41 -9.94 4.46
N ASN A 53 -16.22 -9.15 5.18
CA ASN A 53 -17.05 -8.10 4.59
C ASN A 53 -16.22 -7.05 3.85
N VAL A 54 -15.09 -6.63 4.43
CA VAL A 54 -14.17 -5.69 3.79
C VAL A 54 -13.51 -6.33 2.56
N ALA A 55 -13.02 -7.57 2.69
CA ALA A 55 -12.39 -8.28 1.59
C ALA A 55 -13.36 -8.57 0.42
N HIS A 56 -14.65 -8.72 0.70
CA HIS A 56 -15.71 -8.84 -0.32
C HIS A 56 -16.14 -7.50 -0.94
N ALA A 57 -15.73 -6.36 -0.37
CA ALA A 57 -16.13 -5.07 -0.90
C ALA A 57 -15.43 -4.78 -2.23
N GLY A 58 -16.20 -4.27 -3.21
CA GLY A 58 -15.69 -3.99 -4.55
C GLY A 58 -14.73 -2.80 -4.63
N ASN A 59 -14.69 -1.94 -3.60
CA ASN A 59 -13.76 -0.82 -3.51
C ASN A 59 -13.01 -0.85 -2.16
N PRO A 60 -11.67 -0.96 -2.14
CA PRO A 60 -10.85 -0.90 -0.93
C PRO A 60 -11.11 0.33 -0.04
N SER A 61 -11.44 1.48 -0.65
CA SER A 61 -11.73 2.74 0.05
C SER A 61 -13.01 2.69 0.91
N SER A 62 -13.84 1.63 0.75
CA SER A 62 -15.02 1.41 1.61
C SER A 62 -14.69 0.78 2.97
N ALA A 63 -13.48 0.25 3.15
CA ALA A 63 -13.07 -0.44 4.37
C ALA A 63 -13.26 0.39 5.66
N PRO A 64 -12.92 1.69 5.72
CA PRO A 64 -13.13 2.49 6.93
C PRO A 64 -14.59 2.59 7.36
N ALA A 65 -15.52 2.71 6.40
CA ALA A 65 -16.95 2.79 6.69
C ALA A 65 -17.51 1.47 7.21
N ILE A 66 -17.04 0.34 6.65
CA ILE A 66 -17.43 -1.01 7.11
C ILE A 66 -16.90 -1.26 8.54
N LEU A 67 -15.64 -0.90 8.81
CA LEU A 67 -15.04 -1.00 10.14
C LEU A 67 -15.80 -0.19 11.18
N ALA A 68 -16.08 1.08 10.90
CA ALA A 68 -16.76 1.96 11.85
C ALA A 68 -18.14 1.40 12.23
N LYS A 69 -18.89 0.90 11.25
CA LYS A 69 -20.18 0.23 11.50
C LYS A 69 -20.03 -1.04 12.33
N ALA A 70 -19.03 -1.88 12.04
CA ALA A 70 -18.79 -3.10 12.79
C ALA A 70 -18.38 -2.83 14.24
N GLU A 71 -17.59 -1.76 14.46
CA GLU A 71 -17.22 -1.32 15.80
C GLU A 71 -18.43 -0.87 16.62
N ASP A 72 -19.33 -0.09 16.02
CA ASP A 72 -20.58 0.34 16.67
C ASP A 72 -21.48 -0.84 17.04
N GLU A 73 -21.63 -1.82 16.14
CA GLU A 73 -22.40 -3.04 16.39
C GLU A 73 -21.79 -3.87 17.53
N LEU A 74 -20.46 -4.02 17.55
CA LEU A 74 -19.73 -4.72 18.61
C LEU A 74 -19.92 -4.06 19.97
N ARG A 75 -19.74 -2.72 20.03
CA ARG A 75 -19.93 -1.93 21.25
C ARG A 75 -21.37 -2.05 21.77
N GLY A 76 -22.36 -2.05 20.88
CA GLY A 76 -23.76 -2.24 21.23
C GLY A 76 -24.04 -3.63 21.82
N LYS A 77 -23.54 -4.69 21.19
CA LYS A 77 -23.80 -6.07 21.59
C LYS A 77 -23.13 -6.45 22.91
N LEU A 78 -21.91 -5.96 23.16
CA LEU A 78 -21.09 -6.36 24.31
C LEU A 78 -20.86 -5.27 25.36
N ARG A 79 -21.72 -4.24 25.37
CA ARG A 79 -21.63 -3.10 26.29
C ARG A 79 -21.48 -3.47 27.77
N GLU A 80 -22.16 -4.53 28.20
CA GLU A 80 -22.15 -4.98 29.60
C GLU A 80 -20.91 -5.83 29.95
N ASN A 81 -20.19 -6.33 28.95
CA ASN A 81 -19.05 -7.22 29.14
C ASN A 81 -17.70 -6.54 28.86
N LEU A 82 -17.68 -5.47 28.06
CA LEU A 82 -16.45 -4.82 27.58
C LEU A 82 -16.30 -3.38 28.07
N GLU A 83 -15.04 -2.97 28.21
CA GLU A 83 -14.53 -1.60 28.32
C GLU A 83 -13.45 -1.38 27.26
N ASP A 84 -13.17 -0.11 26.94
CA ASP A 84 -12.04 0.30 26.09
C ASP A 84 -11.91 -0.47 24.77
N VAL A 85 -13.05 -0.81 24.15
CA VAL A 85 -13.08 -1.46 22.84
C VAL A 85 -12.40 -0.55 21.82
N GLN A 86 -11.55 -1.12 20.98
CA GLN A 86 -10.94 -0.48 19.83
C GLN A 86 -10.91 -1.49 18.69
N MET A 87 -11.42 -1.08 17.53
CA MET A 87 -11.31 -1.85 16.29
C MET A 87 -10.43 -1.09 15.31
N GLN A 88 -9.43 -1.77 14.77
CA GLN A 88 -8.54 -1.23 13.76
C GLN A 88 -8.54 -2.18 12.57
N GLY A 89 -8.48 -1.64 11.36
CA GLY A 89 -8.22 -2.48 10.21
C GLY A 89 -7.46 -1.72 9.13
N ARG A 90 -6.70 -2.49 8.36
CA ARG A 90 -5.81 -1.97 7.31
C ARG A 90 -5.57 -3.03 6.24
N TRP A 91 -5.40 -2.58 5.01
CA TRP A 91 -4.83 -3.42 3.96
C TRP A 91 -3.35 -3.61 4.25
N LEU A 92 -2.91 -4.87 4.24
CA LEU A 92 -1.48 -5.22 4.29
C LEU A 92 -0.87 -5.14 2.89
N ASP A 93 -1.68 -5.49 1.90
CA ASP A 93 -1.38 -5.44 0.47
C ASP A 93 -2.70 -5.52 -0.34
N GLY A 94 -2.63 -5.72 -1.66
CA GLY A 94 -3.82 -5.85 -2.51
C GLY A 94 -4.73 -7.05 -2.21
N ALA A 95 -4.19 -8.12 -1.60
CA ALA A 95 -4.85 -9.39 -1.31
C ALA A 95 -5.28 -9.53 0.16
N HIS A 96 -4.55 -8.94 1.11
CA HIS A 96 -4.70 -9.22 2.53
C HIS A 96 -5.25 -8.02 3.32
N TYR A 97 -6.33 -8.24 4.05
CA TYR A 97 -6.91 -7.26 4.96
C TYR A 97 -6.85 -7.72 6.41
N GLN A 98 -6.27 -6.91 7.28
CA GLN A 98 -6.15 -7.20 8.71
C GLN A 98 -7.23 -6.47 9.50
N VAL A 99 -7.90 -7.17 10.41
CA VAL A 99 -8.73 -6.60 11.48
C VAL A 99 -8.12 -6.96 12.82
N LYS A 100 -7.97 -5.95 13.68
CA LYS A 100 -7.47 -6.06 15.05
C LYS A 100 -8.50 -5.48 15.99
N ILE A 101 -8.98 -6.30 16.93
CA ILE A 101 -9.87 -5.87 18.00
C ILE A 101 -9.10 -5.94 19.31
N SER A 102 -9.09 -4.85 20.06
CA SER A 102 -8.55 -4.80 21.43
C SER A 102 -9.67 -4.34 22.37
N ALA A 103 -9.85 -5.00 23.51
CA ALA A 103 -10.88 -4.65 24.47
C ALA A 103 -10.54 -5.18 25.87
N ASP A 104 -11.10 -4.53 26.89
CA ASP A 104 -10.98 -4.93 28.28
C ASP A 104 -12.25 -5.63 28.76
N LEU A 105 -12.14 -6.87 29.22
CA LEU A 105 -13.28 -7.66 29.67
C LEU A 105 -13.51 -7.44 31.15
N ARG A 106 -14.72 -7.01 31.53
CA ARG A 106 -15.09 -6.81 32.93
C ARG A 106 -15.04 -8.15 33.69
N SER A 107 -14.25 -8.22 34.76
CA SER A 107 -14.24 -9.38 35.65
C SER A 107 -15.48 -9.36 36.56
N SER A 108 -16.01 -10.54 36.92
CA SER A 108 -17.13 -10.65 37.87
C SER A 108 -16.64 -10.95 39.27
N LEU A 109 -16.20 -12.18 39.51
CA LEU A 109 -15.89 -12.64 40.86
C LEU A 109 -14.51 -12.16 41.32
N LEU A 110 -13.54 -12.04 40.41
CA LEU A 110 -12.22 -11.47 40.70
C LEU A 110 -12.32 -9.99 41.09
N ALA A 111 -13.26 -9.23 40.50
CA ALA A 111 -13.44 -7.82 40.83
C ALA A 111 -13.77 -7.56 42.31
N GLY A 112 -14.33 -8.56 43.01
CA GLY A 112 -14.64 -8.51 44.43
C GLY A 112 -13.47 -8.85 45.37
N VAL A 113 -12.36 -9.38 44.84
CA VAL A 113 -11.17 -9.76 45.62
C VAL A 113 -10.19 -8.59 45.70
N PRO A 114 -9.83 -8.10 46.90
CA PRO A 114 -8.88 -7.00 47.03
C PRO A 114 -7.53 -7.32 46.37
N GLY A 115 -7.04 -6.40 45.53
CA GLY A 115 -5.77 -6.53 44.82
C GLY A 115 -5.83 -7.31 43.50
N MET A 116 -7.00 -7.83 43.10
CA MET A 116 -7.19 -8.46 41.79
C MET A 116 -7.62 -7.46 40.71
N PRO A 117 -7.29 -7.70 39.43
CA PRO A 117 -7.68 -6.82 38.34
C PRO A 117 -9.20 -6.87 38.08
N LYS A 118 -9.77 -5.70 37.80
CA LYS A 118 -11.20 -5.53 37.47
C LYS A 118 -11.51 -5.78 36.01
N THR A 119 -10.48 -5.80 35.16
CA THR A 119 -10.59 -6.10 33.74
C THR A 119 -9.55 -7.14 33.33
N ILE A 120 -9.83 -7.85 32.25
CA ILE A 120 -8.93 -8.80 31.61
C ILE A 120 -8.75 -8.32 30.17
N ALA A 121 -7.55 -7.91 29.79
CA ALA A 121 -7.27 -7.50 28.41
C ALA A 121 -7.47 -8.67 27.44
N ALA A 122 -8.13 -8.40 26.32
CA ALA A 122 -8.19 -9.29 25.17
C ALA A 122 -7.80 -8.56 23.89
N GLN A 123 -7.18 -9.33 23.01
CA GLN A 123 -6.87 -8.89 21.67
C GLN A 123 -7.10 -10.06 20.73
N VAL A 124 -7.68 -9.76 19.58
CA VAL A 124 -7.85 -10.72 18.49
C VAL A 124 -7.39 -10.05 17.20
N ILE A 125 -6.68 -10.80 16.37
CA ILE A 125 -6.23 -10.37 15.05
C ILE A 125 -6.70 -11.42 14.05
N THR A 126 -7.36 -10.95 13.00
CA THR A 126 -7.77 -11.79 11.87
C THR A 126 -7.25 -11.16 10.59
N VAL A 127 -6.82 -12.00 9.65
CA VAL A 127 -6.50 -11.58 8.29
C VAL A 127 -7.42 -12.29 7.31
N ALA A 128 -8.11 -11.53 6.46
CA ALA A 128 -8.83 -12.06 5.31
C ALA A 128 -7.95 -11.93 4.06
N HIS A 129 -7.95 -12.98 3.24
CA HIS A 129 -7.34 -13.02 1.93
C HIS A 129 -8.42 -12.98 0.85
N ARG A 130 -8.28 -12.06 -0.09
CA ARG A 130 -9.01 -12.00 -1.36
C ARG A 130 -8.05 -12.13 -2.53
N ILE A 131 -8.58 -12.42 -3.70
CA ILE A 131 -7.86 -12.13 -4.94
C ILE A 131 -7.82 -10.60 -5.10
N PRO A 132 -6.64 -10.00 -5.36
CA PRO A 132 -6.53 -8.56 -5.58
C PRO A 132 -7.46 -8.06 -6.70
N PRO A 133 -7.88 -6.80 -6.66
CA PRO A 133 -8.57 -6.19 -7.79
C PRO A 133 -7.68 -6.17 -9.04
N THR A 134 -8.33 -6.24 -10.20
CA THR A 134 -7.70 -5.92 -11.48
C THR A 134 -7.92 -4.45 -11.75
N TYR A 135 -6.82 -3.74 -12.01
CA TYR A 135 -6.84 -2.34 -12.37
C TYR A 135 -6.71 -2.15 -13.87
N ARG A 136 -7.35 -1.11 -14.38
CA ARG A 136 -7.16 -0.63 -15.74
C ARG A 136 -6.77 0.84 -15.71
N VAL A 137 -5.77 1.19 -16.50
CA VAL A 137 -5.42 2.58 -16.81
C VAL A 137 -5.78 2.82 -18.26
N LEU A 138 -6.53 3.88 -18.53
CA LEU A 138 -6.86 4.26 -19.89
C LEU A 138 -5.62 4.85 -20.59
N PRO A 139 -5.53 4.74 -21.92
CA PRO A 139 -4.43 5.32 -22.69
C PRO A 139 -4.23 6.81 -22.33
N PRO A 140 -2.99 7.32 -22.35
CA PRO A 140 -2.78 8.76 -22.31
C PRO A 140 -3.37 9.42 -23.56
N ASP A 141 -4.19 10.45 -23.37
CA ASP A 141 -4.82 11.20 -24.48
C ASP A 141 -3.81 12.05 -25.27
N MET A 142 -2.61 12.30 -24.72
CA MET A 142 -1.61 13.16 -25.34
C MET A 142 -0.20 12.96 -24.75
N SER A 143 0.82 12.95 -25.62
CA SER A 143 2.22 13.19 -25.27
C SER A 143 2.58 14.64 -25.60
N MET A 144 3.07 15.40 -24.62
CA MET A 144 3.55 16.76 -24.85
C MET A 144 5.07 16.72 -24.99
N LEU A 145 5.55 16.91 -26.21
CA LEU A 145 6.97 16.85 -26.54
C LEU A 145 7.68 18.16 -26.19
N ASP A 146 8.80 18.08 -25.49
CA ASP A 146 9.74 19.20 -25.45
C ASP A 146 10.68 19.17 -26.67
N PRO A 147 10.82 20.26 -27.44
CA PRO A 147 11.72 20.34 -28.59
C PRO A 147 13.22 20.40 -28.24
N GLU A 148 13.61 20.60 -26.98
CA GLU A 148 15.00 20.85 -26.56
C GLU A 148 15.79 19.58 -26.19
N ALA A 149 15.11 18.46 -25.87
CA ALA A 149 15.77 17.19 -25.54
C ALA A 149 16.71 16.73 -26.68
N GLY A 150 18.00 16.52 -26.39
CA GLY A 150 18.98 16.05 -27.37
C GLY A 150 19.02 14.53 -27.53
N ASP A 151 18.58 13.81 -26.50
CA ASP A 151 18.55 12.35 -26.46
C ASP A 151 17.21 11.83 -26.98
N TYR A 152 17.19 10.59 -27.47
CA TYR A 152 15.95 9.94 -27.88
C TYR A 152 15.32 9.24 -26.68
N ASN A 153 14.09 9.62 -26.35
CA ASN A 153 13.33 9.11 -25.22
C ASN A 153 12.09 8.39 -25.72
N ARG A 154 11.90 7.15 -25.25
CA ARG A 154 10.74 6.33 -25.58
C ARG A 154 10.14 5.79 -24.28
N ILE A 155 8.86 6.02 -24.07
CA ILE A 155 8.10 5.46 -22.94
C ILE A 155 7.46 4.14 -23.35
N TYR A 156 7.65 3.15 -22.48
CA TYR A 156 6.93 1.89 -22.53
C TYR A 156 5.96 1.82 -21.36
N MET A 157 4.80 1.23 -21.60
CA MET A 157 3.85 0.80 -20.60
C MET A 157 4.07 -0.70 -20.35
N TYR A 158 4.00 -1.14 -19.10
CA TYR A 158 4.13 -2.55 -18.73
C TYR A 158 3.30 -2.88 -17.49
N CYS A 159 3.08 -4.18 -17.26
CA CYS A 159 2.45 -4.68 -16.06
C CYS A 159 3.49 -5.12 -15.04
N TYR A 160 3.33 -4.68 -13.79
CA TYR A 160 4.20 -4.98 -12.67
C TYR A 160 3.45 -5.74 -11.58
N ASP A 161 3.96 -6.90 -11.15
CA ASP A 161 3.43 -7.64 -10.00
C ASP A 161 4.28 -7.39 -8.74
N PRO A 162 3.89 -6.45 -7.87
CA PRO A 162 4.67 -6.11 -6.68
C PRO A 162 4.65 -7.21 -5.62
N LEU A 163 3.59 -8.03 -5.58
CA LEU A 163 3.48 -9.10 -4.59
C LEU A 163 4.49 -10.20 -4.88
N ARG A 164 4.60 -10.60 -6.15
CA ARG A 164 5.59 -11.60 -6.57
C ARG A 164 7.01 -11.06 -6.56
N ALA A 165 7.20 -9.79 -6.92
CA ALA A 165 8.50 -9.12 -6.82
C ALA A 165 9.03 -9.05 -5.38
N ALA A 166 8.15 -8.99 -4.38
CA ALA A 166 8.51 -8.98 -2.97
C ALA A 166 8.78 -10.38 -2.38
N GLU A 167 8.59 -11.48 -3.14
CA GLU A 167 8.83 -12.83 -2.63
C GLU A 167 10.32 -13.08 -2.34
N PRO A 168 10.67 -13.77 -1.23
CA PRO A 168 12.06 -14.04 -0.90
C PRO A 168 12.81 -14.79 -2.01
N GLY A 169 13.88 -14.18 -2.52
CA GLY A 169 14.73 -14.77 -3.56
C GLY A 169 14.21 -14.58 -5.00
N ALA A 170 13.13 -13.84 -5.18
CA ALA A 170 12.63 -13.46 -6.49
C ALA A 170 13.47 -12.31 -7.08
N ASP A 171 13.57 -12.26 -8.41
CA ASP A 171 14.15 -11.12 -9.12
C ASP A 171 12.99 -10.20 -9.57
N PRO A 172 12.87 -8.98 -9.01
CA PRO A 172 11.80 -8.03 -9.38
C PRO A 172 11.68 -7.80 -10.89
N ASP A 173 12.79 -7.92 -11.62
CA ASP A 173 12.84 -7.69 -13.06
C ASP A 173 12.02 -8.73 -13.85
N GLU A 174 11.85 -9.94 -13.31
CA GLU A 174 11.04 -11.01 -13.93
C GLU A 174 9.53 -10.72 -13.89
N PHE A 175 9.10 -9.78 -13.04
CA PHE A 175 7.69 -9.43 -12.85
C PHE A 175 7.28 -8.16 -13.59
N ARG A 176 8.10 -7.71 -14.55
CA ARG A 176 7.75 -6.68 -15.53
C ARG A 176 7.36 -7.34 -16.84
N THR A 177 6.08 -7.32 -17.18
CA THR A 177 5.55 -8.04 -18.36
C THR A 177 4.88 -7.09 -19.35
N GLN A 178 4.70 -7.55 -20.59
CA GLN A 178 3.98 -6.81 -21.63
C GLN A 178 4.56 -5.41 -21.96
N LEU A 179 5.89 -5.25 -21.93
CA LEU A 179 6.55 -3.99 -22.31
C LEU A 179 6.12 -3.53 -23.71
N THR A 180 5.32 -2.48 -23.76
CA THR A 180 4.69 -1.95 -24.97
C THR A 180 5.04 -0.49 -25.13
N ALA A 181 5.66 -0.10 -26.25
CA ALA A 181 5.99 1.30 -26.49
C ALA A 181 4.71 2.11 -26.77
N ILE A 182 4.54 3.23 -26.07
CA ILE A 182 3.31 4.04 -26.14
C ILE A 182 3.57 5.47 -26.60
N ALA A 183 4.78 5.98 -26.40
CA ALA A 183 5.15 7.34 -26.77
C ALA A 183 6.67 7.44 -26.95
N ASP A 184 7.11 8.41 -27.74
CA ASP A 184 8.50 8.82 -27.81
C ASP A 184 8.60 10.33 -28.09
N ASN A 185 9.80 10.89 -27.97
CA ASN A 185 10.05 12.31 -28.25
C ASN A 185 10.46 12.59 -29.71
N SER A 186 10.07 11.69 -30.63
CA SER A 186 10.19 11.86 -32.07
C SER A 186 8.92 12.50 -32.63
N SER A 187 9.08 13.43 -33.56
CA SER A 187 7.94 14.06 -34.25
C SER A 187 7.28 13.17 -35.31
N THR A 188 7.75 11.93 -35.49
CA THR A 188 7.39 11.07 -36.64
C THR A 188 6.82 9.71 -36.25
N THR A 189 6.88 9.33 -34.97
CA THR A 189 6.46 8.00 -34.54
C THR A 189 4.98 8.01 -34.18
N VAL A 190 4.25 7.02 -34.69
CA VAL A 190 2.85 6.76 -34.32
C VAL A 190 2.80 5.37 -33.73
N TYR A 191 2.34 5.26 -32.49
CA TYR A 191 2.12 3.99 -31.82
C TYR A 191 0.66 3.58 -31.98
N ASP A 192 0.45 2.49 -32.69
CA ASP A 192 -0.86 1.84 -32.89
C ASP A 192 -0.73 0.38 -32.44
N THR A 193 -0.55 0.21 -31.13
CA THR A 193 -0.37 -1.09 -30.48
C THR A 193 -1.41 -1.27 -29.40
N GLU A 194 -1.92 -2.50 -29.26
CA GLU A 194 -2.77 -2.86 -28.14
C GLU A 194 -2.00 -2.64 -26.83
N LEU A 195 -2.64 -1.93 -25.90
CA LEU A 195 -2.04 -1.64 -24.60
C LEU A 195 -2.02 -2.89 -23.72
N PRO A 196 -1.06 -2.98 -22.78
CA PRO A 196 -0.99 -4.11 -21.86
C PRO A 196 -2.24 -4.17 -20.97
N GLU A 197 -2.84 -5.36 -20.87
CA GLU A 197 -3.92 -5.64 -19.92
C GLU A 197 -3.33 -6.37 -18.71
N CYS A 198 -3.25 -5.67 -17.58
CA CYS A 198 -2.65 -6.22 -16.37
C CYS A 198 -3.60 -7.17 -15.64
N GLY A 199 -3.04 -8.22 -15.04
CA GLY A 199 -3.75 -9.21 -14.25
C GLY A 199 -4.22 -8.68 -12.90
N ALA A 200 -4.87 -9.56 -12.14
CA ALA A 200 -5.28 -9.27 -10.76
C ALA A 200 -4.05 -9.00 -9.88
N GLY A 201 -3.99 -7.82 -9.25
CA GLY A 201 -2.87 -7.41 -8.38
C GLY A 201 -1.65 -6.88 -9.13
N GLU A 202 -1.65 -6.95 -10.46
CA GLU A 202 -0.65 -6.27 -11.28
C GLU A 202 -1.04 -4.81 -11.46
N HIS A 203 -0.03 -3.95 -11.56
CA HIS A 203 -0.17 -2.52 -11.73
C HIS A 203 0.43 -2.09 -13.06
N VAL A 204 -0.22 -1.13 -13.71
CA VAL A 204 0.38 -0.43 -14.85
C VAL A 204 1.54 0.42 -14.35
N SER A 205 2.68 0.27 -15.00
CA SER A 205 3.89 1.04 -14.74
C SER A 205 4.57 1.45 -16.05
N TYR A 206 5.56 2.34 -15.97
CA TYR A 206 6.19 2.97 -17.12
C TYR A 206 7.71 2.78 -17.12
N MET A 207 8.28 2.56 -18.31
CA MET A 207 9.71 2.52 -18.50
C MET A 207 10.15 3.61 -19.47
N LEU A 208 11.07 4.46 -19.04
CA LEU A 208 11.79 5.38 -19.91
C LEU A 208 13.00 4.65 -20.51
N ARG A 209 13.04 4.52 -21.83
CA ARG A 209 14.25 4.23 -22.60
C ARG A 209 14.86 5.53 -23.06
N ASN A 210 16.07 5.82 -22.62
CA ASN A 210 16.87 6.94 -23.08
C ASN A 210 18.05 6.45 -23.93
N VAL A 211 18.23 7.05 -25.10
CA VAL A 211 19.35 6.79 -26.01
C VAL A 211 20.11 8.09 -26.25
N ARG A 212 21.34 8.16 -25.73
CA ARG A 212 22.11 9.41 -25.71
C ARG A 212 22.39 9.94 -27.11
N GLY A 213 22.10 11.23 -27.31
CA GLY A 213 22.36 12.03 -28.52
C GLY A 213 21.74 11.49 -29.79
N ALA A 214 20.65 10.73 -29.70
CA ALA A 214 20.10 9.98 -30.82
C ALA A 214 18.76 10.53 -31.36
N ARG A 215 18.21 11.61 -30.80
CA ARG A 215 16.86 12.11 -31.14
C ARG A 215 16.63 12.23 -32.65
N THR A 216 17.54 12.89 -33.36
CA THR A 216 17.44 13.18 -34.79
C THR A 216 17.96 12.06 -35.69
N SER A 217 18.34 10.91 -35.13
CA SER A 217 18.98 9.80 -35.85
C SER A 217 18.19 8.49 -35.66
N PRO A 218 17.10 8.26 -36.42
CA PRO A 218 16.25 7.08 -36.27
C PRO A 218 16.96 5.74 -36.29
N ASN A 219 18.00 5.62 -37.14
CA ASN A 219 18.81 4.39 -37.23
C ASN A 219 19.59 4.08 -35.94
N ALA A 220 19.72 5.03 -35.02
CA ALA A 220 20.44 4.87 -33.75
C ALA A 220 19.51 4.53 -32.57
N TRP A 221 18.18 4.63 -32.71
CA TRP A 221 17.26 4.46 -31.58
C TRP A 221 17.30 3.05 -30.96
N ASP A 222 17.54 2.04 -31.80
CA ASP A 222 17.58 0.64 -31.37
C ASP A 222 18.95 -0.01 -31.65
N ASP A 223 19.98 0.80 -31.96
CA ASP A 223 21.34 0.31 -32.18
C ASP A 223 21.99 -0.13 -30.85
N PRO A 224 22.39 -1.41 -30.70
CA PRO A 224 22.93 -1.96 -29.46
C PRO A 224 24.31 -1.41 -29.06
N SER A 225 24.99 -0.71 -29.98
CA SER A 225 26.28 -0.05 -29.71
C SER A 225 26.13 1.32 -29.03
N ARG A 226 24.90 1.84 -28.97
CA ARG A 226 24.61 3.15 -28.39
C ARG A 226 24.69 3.12 -26.88
N GLU A 227 24.88 4.30 -26.31
CA GLU A 227 24.74 4.52 -24.89
C GLU A 227 23.26 4.63 -24.54
N VAL A 228 22.75 3.60 -23.84
CA VAL A 228 21.34 3.43 -23.54
C VAL A 228 21.14 3.27 -22.05
N TYR A 229 20.09 3.91 -21.55
CA TYR A 229 19.62 3.79 -20.18
C TYR A 229 18.14 3.41 -20.18
N ASN A 230 17.78 2.46 -19.32
CA ASN A 230 16.39 2.12 -19.06
C ASN A 230 16.07 2.44 -17.60
N TYR A 231 14.95 3.11 -17.37
CA TYR A 231 14.44 3.42 -16.04
C TYR A 231 13.01 2.93 -15.92
N PHE A 232 12.76 2.05 -14.96
CA PHE A 232 11.46 1.45 -14.68
C PHE A 232 10.86 2.13 -13.47
N THR A 233 9.63 2.62 -13.53
CA THR A 233 9.02 3.33 -12.38
C THR A 233 8.55 2.41 -11.27
N ASP A 234 8.34 1.12 -11.59
CA ASP A 234 7.71 0.10 -10.72
C ASP A 234 6.57 0.68 -9.87
N THR A 235 5.65 1.37 -10.56
CA THR A 235 4.56 2.13 -9.95
C THR A 235 3.53 1.18 -9.36
N VAL A 236 3.15 1.42 -8.11
CA VAL A 236 2.12 0.67 -7.39
C VAL A 236 1.07 1.61 -6.82
N LEU A 237 -0.14 1.11 -6.59
CA LEU A 237 -1.21 1.88 -5.94
C LEU A 237 -1.33 1.41 -4.49
N ASP A 238 -1.08 2.30 -3.52
CA ASP A 238 -1.23 1.95 -2.10
C ASP A 238 -2.70 1.60 -1.80
N PRO A 239 -2.99 0.42 -1.22
CA PRO A 239 -4.37 -0.05 -1.06
C PRO A 239 -5.18 0.70 0.01
N ASN A 240 -4.53 1.50 0.87
CA ASN A 240 -5.19 2.22 1.95
C ASN A 240 -5.49 3.68 1.58
N THR A 241 -4.53 4.36 0.95
CA THR A 241 -4.51 5.78 0.63
C THR A 241 -4.81 6.04 -0.85
N ARG A 242 -4.59 5.02 -1.69
CA ARG A 242 -4.64 5.11 -3.15
C ARG A 242 -3.68 6.14 -3.75
N VAL A 243 -2.61 6.46 -3.03
CA VAL A 243 -1.48 7.21 -3.61
C VAL A 243 -0.74 6.28 -4.58
N LEU A 244 -0.28 6.82 -5.70
CA LEU A 244 0.65 6.11 -6.58
C LEU A 244 2.05 6.25 -5.99
N GLU A 245 2.68 5.12 -5.70
CA GLU A 245 4.05 5.06 -5.19
C GLU A 245 4.96 4.55 -6.30
N HIS A 246 6.17 5.10 -6.38
CA HIS A 246 7.12 4.80 -7.45
C HIS A 246 8.43 4.32 -6.83
N ASP A 247 8.89 3.14 -7.24
CA ASP A 247 10.17 2.56 -6.84
C ASP A 247 11.10 2.46 -8.06
N VAL A 248 11.69 3.60 -8.42
CA VAL A 248 12.39 3.72 -9.71
C VAL A 248 13.64 2.83 -9.75
N GLN A 249 13.69 1.88 -10.69
CA GLN A 249 14.86 1.05 -10.97
C GLN A 249 15.58 1.52 -12.23
N GLY A 250 16.91 1.66 -12.17
CA GLY A 250 17.72 2.19 -13.27
C GLY A 250 18.74 1.20 -13.78
N TYR A 251 18.96 1.18 -15.10
CA TYR A 251 19.93 0.30 -15.75
C TYR A 251 20.67 1.01 -16.87
N ARG A 252 21.99 0.82 -16.95
CA ARG A 252 22.75 1.06 -18.16
C ARG A 252 22.74 -0.20 -19.01
N VAL A 253 22.32 -0.09 -20.27
CA VAL A 253 22.26 -1.22 -21.19
C VAL A 253 23.55 -1.29 -22.01
N ARG A 254 24.25 -2.42 -21.96
CA ARG A 254 25.45 -2.70 -22.76
C ARG A 254 25.17 -3.74 -23.82
N HIS A 255 25.70 -3.52 -25.02
CA HIS A 255 25.58 -4.42 -26.15
C HIS A 255 24.11 -4.79 -26.49
N GLY A 256 23.16 -3.94 -26.08
CA GLY A 256 21.72 -4.14 -26.26
C GLY A 256 21.04 -5.17 -25.35
N HIS A 257 21.76 -5.91 -24.49
CA HIS A 257 21.16 -7.01 -23.71
C HIS A 257 21.75 -7.23 -22.31
N THR A 258 22.87 -6.60 -21.96
CA THR A 258 23.41 -6.67 -20.59
C THR A 258 22.94 -5.46 -19.80
N PHE A 259 22.32 -5.70 -18.66
CA PHE A 259 21.76 -4.66 -17.80
C PHE A 259 22.68 -4.44 -16.60
N GLU A 260 23.34 -3.27 -16.54
CA GLU A 260 24.16 -2.84 -15.41
C GLU A 260 23.32 -1.96 -14.49
N LYS A 261 22.95 -2.47 -13.31
CA LYS A 261 22.10 -1.75 -12.36
C LYS A 261 22.72 -0.42 -11.92
N ILE A 262 21.87 0.58 -11.79
CA ILE A 262 22.17 1.92 -11.30
C ILE A 262 21.46 2.07 -9.97
N ASP A 263 22.19 2.59 -8.99
CA ASP A 263 21.60 3.04 -7.74
C ASP A 263 20.70 4.25 -8.02
N MET A 264 19.45 4.13 -7.61
CA MET A 264 18.39 5.11 -7.84
C MET A 264 17.82 5.67 -6.52
N ASP A 265 18.47 5.38 -5.39
CA ASP A 265 18.06 5.90 -4.09
C ASP A 265 18.14 7.44 -4.09
N ASP A 266 17.02 8.08 -3.74
CA ASP A 266 16.85 9.55 -3.72
C ASP A 266 17.20 10.26 -5.04
N VAL A 267 17.07 9.57 -6.18
CA VAL A 267 17.35 10.12 -7.50
C VAL A 267 16.10 10.77 -8.12
N GLY A 268 16.21 12.04 -8.50
CA GLY A 268 15.15 12.75 -9.20
C GLY A 268 15.10 12.35 -10.68
N LEU A 269 14.06 11.61 -11.09
CA LEU A 269 13.85 11.21 -12.49
C LEU A 269 12.46 11.59 -13.02
N ILE A 270 11.44 11.37 -12.20
CA ILE A 270 10.03 11.57 -12.58
C ILE A 270 9.44 12.66 -11.71
N GLU A 271 8.66 13.56 -12.29
CA GLU A 271 7.78 14.50 -11.61
C GLU A 271 6.34 14.02 -11.79
N THR A 272 5.58 13.88 -10.70
CA THR A 272 4.18 13.44 -10.76
C THR A 272 3.25 14.46 -10.12
N VAL A 273 2.14 14.73 -10.79
CA VAL A 273 1.16 15.72 -10.37
C VAL A 273 -0.25 15.16 -10.54
N HIS A 274 -1.02 15.17 -9.46
CA HIS A 274 -2.41 14.75 -9.48
C HIS A 274 -3.30 15.86 -10.06
N CYS A 275 -4.21 15.48 -10.96
CA CYS A 275 -5.24 16.35 -11.51
C CYS A 275 -6.61 15.73 -11.22
N ARG A 276 -7.59 16.52 -10.80
CA ARG A 276 -8.95 16.03 -10.62
C ARG A 276 -9.67 15.74 -11.94
N ASP A 277 -9.31 16.47 -12.98
CA ASP A 277 -9.84 16.35 -14.33
C ASP A 277 -8.82 16.85 -15.37
N THR A 278 -9.15 16.70 -16.65
CA THR A 278 -8.30 17.14 -17.77
C THR A 278 -8.15 18.66 -17.88
N GLU A 279 -9.08 19.44 -17.32
CA GLU A 279 -9.01 20.90 -17.36
C GLU A 279 -7.96 21.44 -16.38
N GLU A 280 -7.82 20.79 -15.24
CA GLU A 280 -6.80 21.07 -14.23
C GLU A 280 -5.40 20.59 -14.67
N CYS A 281 -5.35 19.58 -15.55
CA CYS A 281 -4.13 18.96 -16.07
C CYS A 281 -3.43 19.80 -17.16
N LYS A 282 -3.15 21.07 -16.82
CA LYS A 282 -2.43 22.05 -17.65
C LYS A 282 -1.33 22.69 -16.81
N VAL A 283 -0.37 23.32 -17.49
CA VAL A 283 0.66 24.10 -16.79
C VAL A 283 0.04 25.26 -15.99
N GLU A 284 0.64 25.63 -14.86
CA GLU A 284 0.16 26.69 -13.96
C GLU A 284 -0.10 28.02 -14.69
N THR A 285 0.75 28.37 -15.66
CA THR A 285 0.60 29.60 -16.46
C THR A 285 -0.62 29.57 -17.39
N GLN A 286 -1.20 28.40 -17.63
CA GLN A 286 -2.44 28.19 -18.36
C GLN A 286 -3.64 27.92 -17.43
N GLY A 287 -3.47 28.10 -16.11
CA GLY A 287 -4.52 27.95 -15.10
C GLY A 287 -4.74 26.51 -14.60
N GLY A 288 -3.80 25.60 -14.86
CA GLY A 288 -3.82 24.25 -14.29
C GLY A 288 -2.89 24.10 -13.07
N VAL A 289 -2.54 22.86 -12.74
CA VAL A 289 -1.70 22.50 -11.57
C VAL A 289 -0.33 21.93 -11.92
N ILE A 290 -0.07 21.65 -13.21
CA ILE A 290 1.24 21.14 -13.62
C ILE A 290 2.26 22.27 -13.46
N PRO A 291 3.34 22.07 -12.71
CA PRO A 291 4.31 23.14 -12.49
C PRO A 291 4.85 23.71 -13.79
N TYR A 292 5.13 25.02 -13.79
CA TYR A 292 5.73 25.64 -14.97
C TYR A 292 7.15 25.07 -15.24
N PRO A 293 7.49 24.74 -16.51
CA PRO A 293 8.81 24.23 -16.86
C PRO A 293 9.93 25.21 -16.48
N GLY A 294 10.96 24.70 -15.81
CA GLY A 294 12.08 25.52 -15.36
C GLY A 294 13.24 24.67 -14.88
N LYS A 295 14.46 25.16 -15.06
CA LYS A 295 15.69 24.38 -14.81
C LYS A 295 16.05 24.32 -13.32
N GLY A 296 16.71 23.25 -12.91
CA GLY A 296 17.29 23.06 -11.58
C GLY A 296 16.25 22.79 -10.50
N ARG A 297 15.11 22.19 -10.87
CA ARG A 297 14.02 21.89 -9.94
C ARG A 297 14.30 20.60 -9.17
N THR A 298 13.62 20.48 -8.03
CA THR A 298 13.33 19.18 -7.42
C THR A 298 12.00 18.70 -7.98
N PRO A 299 11.88 17.46 -8.46
CA PRO A 299 10.64 16.97 -9.03
C PRO A 299 9.57 16.86 -7.93
N GLU A 300 8.37 17.35 -8.22
CA GLU A 300 7.23 17.10 -7.35
C GLU A 300 6.80 15.62 -7.40
N GLN A 301 6.32 15.09 -6.27
CA GLN A 301 5.71 13.77 -6.19
C GLN A 301 4.27 13.93 -5.69
N ALA A 302 3.32 13.42 -6.46
CA ALA A 302 1.93 13.47 -6.08
C ALA A 302 1.69 12.62 -4.82
N THR A 303 1.20 13.26 -3.76
CA THR A 303 0.81 12.60 -2.49
C THR A 303 -0.71 12.49 -2.33
N ALA A 304 -1.45 12.98 -3.32
CA ALA A 304 -2.90 12.89 -3.35
C ALA A 304 -3.36 11.50 -3.81
N SER A 305 -4.54 11.11 -3.34
CA SER A 305 -5.21 9.88 -3.75
C SER A 305 -5.56 9.91 -5.23
N CYS A 306 -5.23 8.84 -5.96
CA CYS A 306 -5.54 8.65 -7.39
C CYS A 306 -6.83 7.81 -7.51
N GLU A 307 -7.97 8.51 -7.55
CA GLU A 307 -9.29 7.91 -7.60
C GLU A 307 -9.82 7.77 -9.04
N ASP A 308 -10.83 6.94 -9.20
CA ASP A 308 -11.53 6.73 -10.47
C ASP A 308 -12.02 8.06 -11.10
N GLY A 309 -11.79 8.23 -12.40
CA GLY A 309 -12.10 9.44 -13.16
C GLY A 309 -11.13 10.62 -13.00
N GLN A 310 -10.07 10.47 -12.18
CA GLN A 310 -9.01 11.46 -12.03
C GLN A 310 -7.81 11.14 -12.93
N TYR A 311 -6.81 12.03 -12.95
CA TYR A 311 -5.66 11.91 -13.83
C TYR A 311 -4.34 12.12 -13.07
N MET A 312 -3.29 11.53 -13.61
CA MET A 312 -1.92 11.72 -13.15
C MET A 312 -1.07 12.23 -14.31
N TYR A 313 -0.45 13.38 -14.12
CA TYR A 313 0.62 13.85 -14.97
C TYR A 313 1.93 13.20 -14.53
N PHE A 314 2.73 12.83 -15.52
CA PHE A 314 4.10 12.41 -15.36
C PHE A 314 5.00 13.23 -16.30
N GLY A 315 6.01 13.86 -15.74
CA GLY A 315 7.12 14.49 -16.45
C GLY A 315 8.40 13.71 -16.20
N TRP A 316 9.14 13.38 -17.25
CA TRP A 316 10.39 12.65 -17.12
C TRP A 316 11.56 13.55 -17.46
N GLU A 317 12.63 13.38 -16.70
CA GLU A 317 13.97 13.82 -17.03
C GLU A 317 14.73 12.63 -17.64
N ASP A 318 15.49 12.87 -18.70
CA ASP A 318 16.24 11.82 -19.37
C ASP A 318 17.66 11.61 -18.80
N ARG A 319 18.11 12.58 -17.99
CA ARG A 319 19.33 12.53 -17.16
C ARG A 319 18.95 12.71 -15.70
N PRO A 320 18.94 11.63 -14.90
CA PRO A 320 18.51 11.73 -13.52
C PRO A 320 19.33 12.74 -12.70
N VAL A 321 18.67 13.43 -11.78
CA VAL A 321 19.26 14.33 -10.79
C VAL A 321 19.78 13.51 -9.63
N TYR A 322 21.09 13.29 -9.57
CA TYR A 322 21.71 12.48 -8.53
C TYR A 322 22.04 13.29 -7.26
N PRO A 323 21.68 12.80 -6.07
CA PRO A 323 21.92 13.51 -4.81
C PRO A 323 23.41 13.58 -4.45
N GLN A 324 23.76 14.50 -3.54
CA GLN A 324 25.13 14.61 -3.05
C GLN A 324 25.58 13.30 -2.38
N GLY A 325 26.74 12.78 -2.78
CA GLY A 325 27.29 11.53 -2.26
C GLY A 325 27.03 10.31 -3.16
N HIS A 326 26.13 10.40 -4.14
CA HIS A 326 25.94 9.37 -5.14
C HIS A 326 27.13 9.30 -6.12
N PRO A 327 27.58 8.12 -6.61
CA PRO A 327 28.73 8.01 -7.52
C PRO A 327 28.58 8.76 -8.86
N ARG A 328 27.34 9.06 -9.24
CA ARG A 328 27.00 9.84 -10.45
C ARG A 328 26.64 11.30 -10.15
N HIS A 329 26.83 11.78 -8.92
CA HIS A 329 26.60 13.17 -8.56
C HIS A 329 27.41 14.12 -9.46
N GLY A 330 26.78 15.22 -9.90
CA GLY A 330 27.40 16.22 -10.78
C GLY A 330 27.34 15.87 -12.28
N GLN A 331 26.69 14.78 -12.67
CA GLN A 331 26.30 14.60 -14.07
C GLN A 331 25.35 15.72 -14.50
N TRP A 332 25.51 16.19 -15.74
CA TRP A 332 24.73 17.29 -16.28
C TRP A 332 23.29 16.84 -16.58
N THR A 333 22.34 17.65 -16.14
CA THR A 333 20.89 17.62 -16.38
C THR A 333 20.41 19.05 -16.15
N ASP A 334 19.43 19.51 -16.92
CA ASP A 334 18.72 20.76 -16.66
C ASP A 334 17.60 20.63 -15.64
N ALA A 335 17.16 19.41 -15.31
CA ALA A 335 16.26 19.13 -14.20
C ALA A 335 14.96 19.95 -14.29
N ASP A 336 14.36 19.96 -15.48
CA ASP A 336 13.07 20.59 -15.77
C ASP A 336 11.94 19.55 -16.00
N PHE A 337 12.28 18.25 -16.09
CA PHE A 337 11.33 17.13 -16.11
C PHE A 337 10.29 17.21 -17.24
N ASP A 338 10.64 17.80 -18.38
CA ASP A 338 9.75 17.97 -19.52
C ASP A 338 10.22 17.26 -20.81
N ASP A 339 11.34 16.54 -20.78
CA ASP A 339 11.92 15.80 -21.93
C ASP A 339 10.91 14.88 -22.63
N ILE A 340 10.02 14.29 -21.83
CA ILE A 340 8.81 13.61 -22.29
C ILE A 340 7.76 13.67 -21.18
N ARG A 341 6.49 13.88 -21.56
CA ARG A 341 5.39 14.06 -20.61
C ARG A 341 4.17 13.26 -21.03
N LEU A 342 3.50 12.66 -20.04
CA LEU A 342 2.27 11.90 -20.22
C LEU A 342 1.22 12.35 -19.21
N ILE A 343 -0.03 12.38 -19.65
CA ILE A 343 -1.18 12.49 -18.75
C ILE A 343 -1.96 11.20 -18.90
N VAL A 344 -2.14 10.46 -17.82
CA VAL A 344 -2.81 9.16 -17.80
C VAL A 344 -3.97 9.18 -16.82
N SER A 345 -4.99 8.35 -17.04
CA SER A 345 -6.05 8.22 -16.06
C SER A 345 -5.52 7.54 -14.79
N CYS A 346 -6.12 7.86 -13.64
CA CYS A 346 -5.93 7.07 -12.44
C CYS A 346 -6.45 5.63 -12.64
N PRO A 347 -5.91 4.63 -11.92
CA PRO A 347 -6.32 3.24 -12.09
C PRO A 347 -7.78 3.00 -11.68
N GLU A 348 -8.59 2.55 -12.65
CA GLU A 348 -9.97 2.12 -12.46
C GLU A 348 -10.02 0.67 -12.01
N ILE A 349 -10.89 0.33 -11.06
CA ILE A 349 -11.14 -1.07 -10.69
C ILE A 349 -12.14 -1.65 -11.68
N ILE A 350 -11.68 -2.59 -12.53
CA ILE A 350 -12.53 -3.21 -13.55
C ILE A 350 -13.04 -4.58 -13.15
N ALA A 351 -12.33 -5.27 -12.25
CA ALA A 351 -12.78 -6.54 -11.71
C ALA A 351 -12.32 -6.71 -10.26
N THR A 352 -13.21 -7.28 -9.45
CA THR A 352 -12.89 -7.80 -8.12
C THR A 352 -13.43 -9.22 -8.05
N ASP A 353 -12.56 -10.22 -7.94
CA ASP A 353 -13.03 -11.57 -7.63
C ASP A 353 -13.48 -11.60 -6.17
N ARG A 354 -14.71 -12.12 -5.97
CA ARG A 354 -15.36 -12.16 -4.66
C ARG A 354 -14.98 -13.41 -3.86
N THR A 355 -14.01 -14.18 -4.30
CA THR A 355 -13.51 -15.34 -3.56
C THR A 355 -12.63 -14.86 -2.40
N VAL A 356 -13.15 -15.02 -1.19
CA VAL A 356 -12.49 -14.58 0.05
C VAL A 356 -12.36 -15.74 1.01
N ARG A 357 -11.24 -15.81 1.73
CA ARG A 357 -11.01 -16.77 2.81
C ARG A 357 -10.30 -16.10 3.99
N LEU A 358 -10.46 -16.67 5.18
CA LEU A 358 -9.65 -16.27 6.34
C LEU A 358 -8.29 -16.97 6.29
N VAL A 359 -7.24 -16.25 6.66
CA VAL A 359 -5.90 -16.78 6.90
C VAL A 359 -5.80 -17.04 8.40
N GLN A 360 -5.73 -18.31 8.80
CA GLN A 360 -5.70 -18.73 10.21
C GLN A 360 -4.30 -18.74 10.80
#